data_AF-A0A139CUI8-F1
#
_entry.id   AF-A0A139CUI8-F1
#
_cell.length_a   1.000
_cell.length_b   1.000
_cell.length_c   1.000
_cell.angle_alpha   90.00
_cell.angle_beta   90.00
_cell.angle_gamma   90.00
#
_symmetry.space_group_name_H-M   'P 1'
#
loop_
_entity.id
_entity.type
_entity.pdbx_description
1 polymer ?
#
loop_
_entity_poly.entity_id
_entity_poly.type
_entity_poly.pdbx_seq_one_letter_code
_entity_poly.pdbx_strand_id
1 'polypeptide(L)'
;MEPLTGMGVMALIGAAATIAGASEDLESDVGSQSNPNSQVQLAPQMMYPHRIFNKAVSGEPPSNALMCAIGGTTASVLMSTGASVVLALTIGAILAAAVHGTYSVSSHFGRSASQKRFKQPIYLDIIRSHTPVIMGYAFITTFSILVVSYLMIAVLGHPFPLPLLAFIWGITVGAIGSSTGDVHYGAEREFQNVEFGSGLNAANSGNIVRKGESGLRNGIDNSWFCAKFGGPVTGIAFGMTVFLSGWTTVLFDETRGDAFGWASVIAGAIIVLILILWNRNIEVAARKAYGPYKEDEEAEVAA
;
A
#
# COMPACT_ATOMS: atom_id res chain seq x y z
N MET A 1 -16.56 2.05 27.66
CA MET A 1 -15.74 3.28 27.50
C MET A 1 -16.62 4.53 27.50
N GLU A 2 -16.11 5.70 27.90
CA GLU A 2 -16.83 6.97 27.68
C GLU A 2 -16.92 7.25 26.16
N PRO A 3 -18.12 7.54 25.59
CA PRO A 3 -18.28 7.71 24.14
C PRO A 3 -17.36 8.77 23.52
N LEU A 4 -17.10 9.88 24.23
CA LEU A 4 -16.23 10.95 23.76
C LEU A 4 -14.78 10.48 23.63
N THR A 5 -14.30 9.70 24.60
CA THR A 5 -12.95 9.11 24.60
C THR A 5 -12.81 8.07 23.47
N GLY A 6 -13.80 7.21 23.27
CA GLY A 6 -13.79 6.22 22.18
C GLY A 6 -13.79 6.85 20.79
N MET A 7 -14.62 7.87 20.60
CA MET A 7 -14.66 8.62 19.34
C MET A 7 -13.38 9.41 19.08
N GLY A 8 -12.78 10.01 20.11
CA GLY A 8 -11.49 10.71 19.99
C GLY A 8 -10.36 9.77 19.59
N VAL A 9 -10.30 8.58 20.18
CA VAL A 9 -9.29 7.55 19.85
C VAL A 9 -9.52 7.01 18.43
N MET A 10 -10.77 6.78 18.04
CA MET A 10 -11.10 6.39 16.67
C MET A 10 -10.69 7.44 15.63
N ALA A 11 -10.86 8.73 15.95
CA ALA A 11 -10.39 9.80 15.08
C ALA A 11 -8.85 9.81 14.95
N LEU A 12 -8.11 9.59 16.05
CA LEU A 12 -6.65 9.47 16.02
C LEU A 12 -6.18 8.25 15.22
N ILE A 13 -6.84 7.10 15.41
CA ILE A 13 -6.60 5.88 14.64
C ILE A 13 -6.84 6.13 13.15
N GLY A 14 -7.96 6.75 12.79
CA GLY A 14 -8.29 7.09 11.41
C GLY A 14 -7.29 8.06 10.79
N ALA A 15 -6.81 9.06 11.53
CA ALA A 15 -5.78 9.99 11.08
C ALA A 15 -4.44 9.28 10.86
N ALA A 16 -4.00 8.44 11.80
CA ALA A 16 -2.78 7.63 11.64
C ALA A 16 -2.89 6.68 10.44
N ALA A 17 -4.02 6.00 10.28
CA ALA A 17 -4.29 5.17 9.11
C ALA A 17 -4.26 5.98 7.80
N THR A 18 -4.80 7.21 7.80
CA THR A 18 -4.75 8.09 6.62
C THR A 18 -3.31 8.40 6.22
N ILE A 19 -2.46 8.72 7.20
CA ILE A 19 -1.04 8.96 6.96
C ILE A 19 -0.35 7.70 6.45
N ALA A 20 -0.64 6.54 7.05
CA ALA A 20 -0.06 5.26 6.64
C ALA A 20 -0.39 4.90 5.19
N GLY A 21 -1.66 5.06 4.78
CA GLY A 21 -2.09 4.78 3.42
C GLY A 21 -1.43 5.71 2.40
N ALA A 22 -1.35 7.01 2.73
CA ALA A 22 -0.69 7.96 1.86
C ALA A 22 0.83 7.70 1.74
N SER A 23 1.51 7.39 2.85
CA SER A 23 2.95 7.12 2.79
C SER A 23 3.28 5.80 2.10
N GLU A 24 2.43 4.78 2.25
CA GLU A 24 2.62 3.49 1.59
C GLU A 24 2.51 3.58 0.07
N ASP A 25 1.51 4.30 -0.44
CA ASP A 25 1.33 4.60 -1.87
C ASP A 25 2.59 5.25 -2.45
N LEU A 26 3.07 6.31 -1.81
CA LEU A 26 4.24 7.06 -2.25
C LEU A 26 5.54 6.25 -2.17
N GLU A 27 5.65 5.37 -1.17
CA GLU A 27 6.78 4.45 -1.06
C GLU A 27 6.80 3.47 -2.23
N SER A 28 5.63 2.97 -2.61
CA SER A 28 5.47 2.09 -3.75
C SER A 28 5.78 2.77 -5.07
N ASP A 29 5.36 4.02 -5.26
CA ASP A 29 5.72 4.80 -6.45
C ASP A 29 7.24 4.98 -6.61
N VAL A 30 7.94 5.27 -5.51
CA VAL A 30 9.39 5.46 -5.55
C VAL A 30 10.10 4.16 -5.91
N GLY A 31 9.71 3.04 -5.30
CA GLY A 31 10.42 1.78 -5.50
C GLY A 31 9.79 0.82 -6.51
N SER A 32 8.67 1.19 -7.10
CA SER A 32 7.91 0.46 -8.10
C SER A 32 7.46 -0.93 -7.67
N GLN A 33 6.56 -0.98 -6.68
CA GLN A 33 6.05 -2.24 -6.12
C GLN A 33 4.57 -2.55 -6.46
N SER A 34 3.75 -1.55 -6.79
CA SER A 34 2.31 -1.71 -7.06
C SER A 34 1.98 -2.40 -8.38
N ASN A 35 0.69 -2.68 -8.62
CA ASN A 35 0.24 -3.34 -9.84
C ASN A 35 0.72 -2.68 -11.16
N PRO A 36 0.49 -1.37 -11.44
CA PRO A 36 1.09 -0.73 -12.60
C PRO A 36 2.61 -0.57 -12.47
N ASN A 37 3.10 -0.13 -11.31
CA ASN A 37 4.50 0.22 -11.14
C ASN A 37 5.42 -1.01 -11.20
N SER A 38 4.95 -2.18 -10.82
CA SER A 38 5.69 -3.44 -10.90
C SER A 38 5.99 -3.86 -12.34
N GLN A 39 5.27 -3.32 -13.33
CA GLN A 39 5.48 -3.61 -14.76
C GLN A 39 6.80 -3.04 -15.31
N VAL A 40 7.47 -2.13 -14.57
CA VAL A 40 8.85 -1.73 -14.88
C VAL A 40 9.80 -2.92 -14.94
N GLN A 41 9.47 -4.01 -14.24
CA GLN A 41 10.20 -5.27 -14.32
C GLN A 41 10.20 -5.90 -15.71
N LEU A 42 9.25 -5.56 -16.57
CA LEU A 42 9.17 -6.09 -17.93
C LEU A 42 9.74 -5.10 -18.96
N ALA A 43 9.90 -3.83 -18.59
CA ALA A 43 10.30 -2.78 -19.52
C ALA A 43 11.61 -3.07 -20.28
N PRO A 44 12.68 -3.59 -19.64
CA PRO A 44 13.89 -3.96 -20.40
C PRO A 44 13.64 -5.07 -21.42
N GLN A 45 12.77 -6.03 -21.13
CA GLN A 45 12.42 -7.12 -22.06
C GLN A 45 11.72 -6.59 -23.31
N MET A 46 10.98 -5.50 -23.15
CA MET A 46 10.33 -4.75 -24.23
C MET A 46 11.25 -3.73 -24.92
N MET A 47 12.56 -3.75 -24.63
CA MET A 47 13.56 -2.82 -25.16
C MET A 47 13.43 -1.37 -24.64
N TYR A 48 12.89 -1.20 -23.43
CA TYR A 48 12.80 0.07 -22.71
C TYR A 48 13.71 0.08 -21.46
N PRO A 49 15.05 0.14 -21.61
CA PRO A 49 15.92 0.36 -20.45
C PRO A 49 15.60 1.71 -19.79
N HIS A 50 15.54 1.73 -18.46
CA HIS A 50 14.94 2.81 -17.67
C HIS A 50 15.74 3.14 -16.40
N ARG A 51 15.42 4.26 -15.74
CA ARG A 51 16.05 4.72 -14.49
C ARG A 51 15.09 4.64 -13.29
N ILE A 52 14.11 3.74 -13.36
CA ILE A 52 13.14 3.54 -12.29
C ILE A 52 13.67 2.48 -11.33
N PHE A 53 13.56 2.75 -10.02
CA PHE A 53 13.96 1.80 -9.00
C PHE A 53 13.02 0.59 -9.04
N ASN A 54 13.54 -0.62 -8.81
CA ASN A 54 12.78 -1.85 -9.03
C ASN A 54 12.86 -2.75 -7.80
N LYS A 55 12.06 -2.41 -6.79
CA LYS A 55 12.12 -3.00 -5.45
C LYS A 55 11.17 -4.17 -5.24
N ALA A 56 10.27 -4.50 -6.16
CA ALA A 56 9.09 -5.35 -5.94
C ALA A 56 9.33 -6.73 -5.26
N VAL A 57 9.77 -6.80 -4.01
CA VAL A 57 10.27 -8.03 -3.34
C VAL A 57 9.14 -9.07 -3.25
N SER A 58 7.94 -8.58 -2.97
CA SER A 58 6.67 -9.28 -3.01
C SER A 58 5.59 -8.24 -3.39
N GLY A 59 4.31 -8.63 -3.45
CA GLY A 59 3.24 -7.62 -3.54
C GLY A 59 3.26 -6.68 -2.33
N GLU A 60 2.63 -5.51 -2.46
CA GLU A 60 2.50 -4.56 -1.35
C GLU A 60 1.86 -5.17 -0.09
N PRO A 61 0.76 -5.97 -0.17
CA PRO A 61 0.17 -6.54 1.03
C PRO A 61 1.15 -7.40 1.85
N PRO A 62 1.81 -8.45 1.31
CA PRO A 62 2.73 -9.26 2.09
C PRO A 62 3.98 -8.49 2.54
N SER A 63 4.44 -7.50 1.76
CA SER A 63 5.58 -6.66 2.14
C SER A 63 5.28 -5.80 3.35
N ASN A 64 4.18 -5.03 3.32
CA ASN A 64 3.76 -4.19 4.43
C ASN A 64 3.41 -5.02 5.67
N ALA A 65 2.78 -6.19 5.48
CA ALA A 65 2.50 -7.13 6.56
C ALA A 65 3.77 -7.54 7.32
N LEU A 66 4.81 -7.93 6.59
CA LEU A 66 6.08 -8.36 7.17
C LEU A 66 6.79 -7.20 7.89
N MET A 67 6.86 -6.02 7.26
CA MET A 67 7.53 -4.86 7.87
C MET A 67 6.81 -4.39 9.13
N CYS A 68 5.48 -4.34 9.11
CA CYS A 68 4.69 -3.98 10.27
C CYS A 68 4.79 -5.04 11.38
N ALA A 69 4.83 -6.33 11.04
CA ALA A 69 5.02 -7.39 12.02
C ALA A 69 6.41 -7.36 12.68
N ILE A 70 7.47 -7.05 11.91
CA ILE A 70 8.82 -6.84 12.43
C ILE A 70 8.80 -5.66 13.42
N GLY A 71 8.26 -4.51 13.00
CA GLY A 71 8.15 -3.34 13.87
C GLY A 71 7.33 -3.60 15.13
N GLY A 72 6.21 -4.33 15.02
CA GLY A 72 5.34 -4.67 16.14
C GLY A 72 5.99 -5.65 17.10
N THR A 73 6.77 -6.61 16.59
CA THR A 73 7.53 -7.56 17.41
C THR A 73 8.61 -6.82 18.20
N THR A 74 9.41 -5.99 17.52
CA THR A 74 10.46 -5.19 18.18
C THR A 74 9.89 -4.25 19.23
N ALA A 75 8.80 -3.55 18.92
CA ALA A 75 8.13 -2.68 19.88
C ALA A 75 7.61 -3.47 21.10
N SER A 76 6.99 -4.63 20.89
CA SER A 76 6.49 -5.48 21.97
C SER A 76 7.61 -5.94 22.92
N VAL A 77 8.75 -6.36 22.34
CA VAL A 77 9.92 -6.76 23.12
C VAL A 77 10.46 -5.59 23.94
N LEU A 78 10.62 -4.41 23.35
CA LEU A 78 11.10 -3.22 24.06
C LEU A 78 10.13 -2.76 25.16
N MET A 79 8.83 -2.83 24.93
CA MET A 79 7.83 -2.52 25.96
C MET A 79 7.91 -3.50 27.14
N SER A 80 8.19 -4.79 26.88
CA SER A 80 8.36 -5.79 27.95
C SER A 80 9.57 -5.52 28.86
N THR A 81 10.56 -4.78 28.40
CA THR A 81 11.71 -4.34 29.21
C THR A 81 11.46 -3.02 29.95
N GLY A 82 10.24 -2.46 29.88
CA GLY A 82 9.87 -1.20 30.52
C GLY A 82 10.22 0.06 29.71
N ALA A 83 10.57 -0.06 28.43
CA ALA A 83 10.76 1.11 27.57
C ALA A 83 9.44 1.89 27.39
N SER A 84 9.53 3.20 27.21
CA SER A 84 8.34 4.00 26.92
C SER A 84 7.73 3.60 25.58
N VAL A 85 6.41 3.64 25.49
CA VAL A 85 5.66 3.22 24.29
C VAL A 85 6.14 3.97 23.05
N VAL A 86 6.23 5.30 23.14
CA VAL A 86 6.68 6.15 22.02
C VAL A 86 8.07 5.73 21.52
N LEU A 87 9.00 5.46 22.44
CA LEU A 87 10.35 5.01 22.08
C LEU A 87 10.31 3.62 21.43
N ALA A 88 9.54 2.69 22.00
CA ALA A 88 9.42 1.33 21.50
C ALA A 88 8.83 1.29 20.08
N LEU A 89 7.74 2.03 19.83
CA LEU A 89 7.13 2.13 18.49
C LEU A 89 8.10 2.78 17.49
N THR A 90 8.82 3.83 17.91
CA THR A 90 9.80 4.51 17.05
C THR A 90 10.95 3.58 16.66
N ILE A 91 11.55 2.88 17.62
CA ILE A 91 12.64 1.92 17.34
C ILE A 91 12.12 0.75 16.48
N GLY A 92 10.91 0.25 16.74
CA GLY A 92 10.28 -0.78 15.92
C GLY A 92 10.14 -0.35 14.46
N ALA A 93 9.64 0.87 14.21
CA ALA A 93 9.52 1.43 12.87
C ALA A 93 10.88 1.67 12.20
N ILE A 94 11.90 2.13 12.94
CA ILE A 94 13.27 2.28 12.41
C ILE A 94 13.83 0.94 11.94
N LEU A 95 13.68 -0.11 12.75
CA LEU A 95 14.18 -1.43 12.39
C LEU A 95 13.46 -1.98 11.15
N ALA A 96 12.13 -1.86 11.10
CA ALA A 96 11.34 -2.24 9.94
C ALA A 96 11.79 -1.51 8.67
N ALA A 97 11.99 -0.18 8.75
CA ALA A 97 12.48 0.62 7.63
C ALA A 97 13.88 0.21 7.17
N ALA A 98 14.80 -0.10 8.10
CA ALA A 98 16.14 -0.58 7.77
C ALA A 98 16.12 -1.94 7.05
N VAL A 99 15.26 -2.85 7.52
CA VAL A 99 15.04 -4.14 6.86
C VAL A 99 14.45 -3.91 5.47
N HIS A 100 13.40 -3.11 5.35
CA HIS A 100 12.75 -2.80 4.07
C HIS A 100 13.70 -2.17 3.05
N GLY A 101 14.54 -1.21 3.47
CA GLY A 101 15.56 -0.61 2.62
C GLY A 101 16.60 -1.63 2.13
N THR A 102 17.02 -2.54 3.00
CA THR A 102 17.97 -3.61 2.64
C THR A 102 17.39 -4.57 1.60
N TYR A 103 16.14 -5.00 1.78
CA TYR A 103 15.42 -5.83 0.82
C TYR A 103 15.17 -5.09 -0.51
N SER A 104 14.87 -3.80 -0.45
CA SER A 104 14.67 -2.96 -1.63
C SER A 104 15.94 -2.83 -2.47
N VAL A 105 17.09 -2.58 -1.86
CA VAL A 105 18.37 -2.52 -2.56
C VAL A 105 18.75 -3.89 -3.14
N SER A 106 18.63 -4.95 -2.34
CA SER A 106 18.98 -6.31 -2.76
C SER A 106 18.17 -6.77 -3.96
N SER A 107 16.86 -6.48 -3.95
CA SER A 107 15.96 -6.83 -5.04
C SER A 107 16.21 -6.01 -6.31
N HIS A 108 16.47 -4.70 -6.19
CA HIS A 108 16.80 -3.85 -7.33
C HIS A 108 18.09 -4.30 -8.04
N PHE A 109 19.15 -4.60 -7.26
CA PHE A 109 20.39 -5.16 -7.82
C PHE A 109 20.14 -6.51 -8.48
N GLY A 110 19.44 -7.43 -7.81
CA GLY A 110 19.16 -8.78 -8.32
C GLY A 110 18.40 -8.75 -9.64
N ARG A 111 17.37 -7.91 -9.75
CA ARG A 111 16.57 -7.74 -10.97
C ARG A 111 17.34 -7.06 -12.09
N SER A 112 18.02 -5.95 -11.80
CA SER A 112 18.78 -5.25 -12.83
C SER A 112 19.91 -6.14 -13.37
N ALA A 113 20.54 -6.95 -12.51
CA ALA A 113 21.55 -7.92 -12.93
C ALA A 113 20.96 -9.05 -13.80
N SER A 114 19.77 -9.57 -13.48
CA SER A 114 19.12 -10.60 -14.30
C SER A 114 18.71 -10.08 -15.68
N GLN A 115 18.51 -8.77 -15.81
CA GLN A 115 18.16 -8.09 -17.06
C GLN A 115 19.36 -7.61 -17.89
N LYS A 116 20.58 -8.04 -17.55
CA LYS A 116 21.81 -7.69 -18.30
C LYS A 116 21.70 -7.98 -19.81
N ARG A 117 21.01 -9.06 -20.20
CA ARG A 117 20.79 -9.43 -21.62
C ARG A 117 20.02 -8.35 -22.39
N PHE A 118 19.17 -7.60 -21.70
CA PHE A 118 18.36 -6.51 -22.24
C PHE A 118 19.02 -5.14 -22.09
N LYS A 119 20.32 -5.11 -21.76
CA LYS A 119 21.12 -3.89 -21.61
C LYS A 119 20.59 -2.93 -20.53
N GLN A 120 19.86 -3.43 -19.52
CA GLN A 120 19.45 -2.64 -18.36
C GLN A 120 20.67 -2.30 -17.50
N PRO A 121 21.05 -1.02 -17.34
CA PRO A 121 22.16 -0.64 -16.49
C PRO A 121 21.74 -0.59 -15.02
N ILE A 122 22.73 -0.70 -14.13
CA ILE A 122 22.56 -0.38 -12.72
C ILE A 122 23.03 1.07 -12.52
N TYR A 123 22.11 1.92 -12.08
CA TYR A 123 22.37 3.33 -11.83
C TYR A 123 22.60 3.56 -10.33
N LEU A 124 23.86 3.77 -9.93
CA LEU A 124 24.23 3.96 -8.52
C LEU A 124 23.62 5.24 -7.91
N ASP A 125 23.40 6.26 -8.72
CA ASP A 125 22.72 7.49 -8.31
C ASP A 125 21.23 7.25 -7.99
N ILE A 126 20.57 6.33 -8.70
CA ILE A 126 19.18 5.92 -8.42
C ILE A 126 19.13 5.20 -7.07
N ILE A 127 20.08 4.30 -6.79
CA ILE A 127 20.16 3.63 -5.49
C ILE A 127 20.39 4.64 -4.36
N ARG A 128 21.30 5.59 -4.55
CA ARG A 128 21.60 6.60 -3.55
C ARG A 128 20.41 7.52 -3.26
N SER A 129 19.65 7.90 -4.28
CA SER A 129 18.54 8.84 -4.15
C SER A 129 17.25 8.19 -3.66
N HIS A 130 16.92 6.98 -4.12
CA HIS A 130 15.62 6.35 -3.86
C HIS A 130 15.61 5.58 -2.55
N THR A 131 16.69 4.89 -2.17
CA THR A 131 16.71 4.06 -0.94
C THR A 131 16.38 4.86 0.33
N PRO A 132 16.95 6.06 0.58
CA PRO A 132 16.58 6.84 1.77
C PRO A 132 15.11 7.27 1.76
N VAL A 133 14.56 7.57 0.59
CA VAL A 133 13.15 7.97 0.44
C VAL A 133 12.22 6.79 0.72
N ILE A 134 12.53 5.62 0.15
CA ILE A 134 11.86 4.34 0.43
C ILE A 134 11.86 4.06 1.94
N MET A 135 13.02 4.16 2.59
CA MET A 135 13.13 3.94 4.03
C MET A 135 12.34 4.97 4.84
N GLY A 136 12.33 6.24 4.41
CA GLY A 136 11.58 7.31 5.04
C GLY A 136 10.07 7.07 5.04
N TYR A 137 9.51 6.72 3.87
CA TYR A 137 8.09 6.40 3.79
C TYR A 137 7.75 5.09 4.52
N ALA A 138 8.58 4.05 4.39
CA ALA A 138 8.38 2.80 5.12
C ALA A 138 8.37 2.99 6.65
N PHE A 139 9.20 3.90 7.16
CA PHE A 139 9.17 4.32 8.57
C PHE A 139 7.81 4.95 8.93
N ILE A 140 7.33 5.91 8.14
CA ILE A 140 6.07 6.62 8.40
C ILE A 140 4.89 5.63 8.37
N THR A 141 4.82 4.78 7.35
CA THR A 141 3.79 3.74 7.22
C THR A 141 3.81 2.83 8.43
N THR A 142 4.97 2.24 8.73
CA THR A 142 5.10 1.28 9.84
C THR A 142 4.75 1.94 11.17
N PHE A 143 5.33 3.10 11.47
CA PHE A 143 5.07 3.83 12.71
C PHE A 143 3.57 4.11 12.90
N SER A 144 2.89 4.54 11.85
CA SER A 144 1.46 4.82 11.88
C SER A 144 0.64 3.56 12.12
N ILE A 145 0.98 2.44 11.48
CA ILE A 145 0.34 1.13 11.74
C ILE A 145 0.59 0.64 13.17
N LEU A 146 1.78 0.87 13.71
CA LEU A 146 2.09 0.54 15.11
C LEU A 146 1.27 1.38 16.09
N VAL A 147 1.08 2.68 15.80
CA VAL A 147 0.21 3.55 16.60
C VAL A 147 -1.24 3.06 16.55
N VAL A 148 -1.76 2.76 15.35
CA VAL A 148 -3.11 2.18 15.19
C VAL A 148 -3.25 0.91 16.03
N SER A 149 -2.31 -0.03 15.86
CA SER A 149 -2.34 -1.33 16.54
C SER A 149 -2.22 -1.18 18.06
N TYR A 150 -1.36 -0.27 18.55
CA TYR A 150 -1.21 0.00 19.98
C TYR A 150 -2.49 0.61 20.58
N LEU A 151 -3.10 1.60 19.92
CA LEU A 151 -4.34 2.22 20.41
C LEU A 151 -5.50 1.23 20.43
N MET A 152 -5.57 0.31 19.47
CA MET A 152 -6.57 -0.76 19.47
C MET A 152 -6.42 -1.69 20.68
N ILE A 153 -5.19 -2.02 21.09
CA ILE A 153 -4.94 -2.86 22.27
C ILE A 153 -5.17 -2.08 23.55
N ALA A 154 -4.45 -0.97 23.70
CA ALA A 154 -4.34 -0.24 24.96
C ALA A 154 -5.63 0.51 25.31
N VAL A 155 -6.41 0.92 24.31
CA VAL A 155 -7.62 1.72 24.53
C VAL A 155 -8.87 0.96 24.14
N LEU A 156 -8.93 0.38 22.93
CA LEU A 156 -10.12 -0.33 22.45
C LEU A 156 -10.23 -1.79 22.96
N GLY A 157 -9.26 -2.27 23.76
CA GLY A 157 -9.32 -3.58 24.41
C GLY A 157 -9.16 -4.78 23.47
N HIS A 158 -8.66 -4.59 22.25
CA HIS A 158 -8.57 -5.67 21.27
C HIS A 158 -7.70 -6.83 21.80
N PRO A 159 -8.16 -8.10 21.71
CA PRO A 159 -7.49 -9.24 22.37
C PRO A 159 -6.21 -9.73 21.66
N PHE A 160 -5.88 -9.14 20.51
CA PHE A 160 -4.77 -9.60 19.68
C PHE A 160 -3.46 -8.90 20.08
N PRO A 161 -2.33 -9.63 20.09
CA PRO A 161 -1.04 -9.03 20.41
C PRO A 161 -0.61 -8.03 19.33
N LEU A 162 0.20 -7.04 19.73
CA LEU A 162 0.67 -5.95 18.86
C LEU A 162 1.25 -6.42 17.52
N PRO A 163 2.10 -7.47 17.45
CA PRO A 163 2.64 -7.94 16.18
C PRO A 163 1.57 -8.49 15.23
N LEU A 164 0.53 -9.13 15.77
CA LEU A 164 -0.56 -9.69 14.97
C LEU A 164 -1.45 -8.59 14.40
N LEU A 165 -1.82 -7.59 15.21
CA LEU A 165 -2.57 -6.44 14.70
C LEU A 165 -1.76 -5.65 13.67
N ALA A 166 -0.47 -5.43 13.94
CA ALA A 166 0.41 -4.76 12.99
C ALA A 166 0.53 -5.54 11.67
N PHE A 167 0.57 -6.87 11.73
CA PHE A 167 0.53 -7.72 10.54
C PHE A 167 -0.78 -7.57 9.75
N ILE A 168 -1.94 -7.67 10.43
CA ILE A 168 -3.27 -7.56 9.80
C ILE A 168 -3.44 -6.19 9.13
N TRP A 169 -3.13 -5.11 9.84
CA TRP A 169 -3.23 -3.77 9.29
C TRP A 169 -2.15 -3.48 8.25
N GLY A 170 -0.98 -4.12 8.35
CA GLY A 170 0.06 -4.12 7.33
C GLY A 170 -0.40 -4.76 6.01
N ILE A 171 -1.08 -5.92 6.06
CA ILE A 171 -1.73 -6.50 4.87
C ILE A 171 -2.75 -5.51 4.30
N THR A 172 -3.57 -4.94 5.18
CA THR A 172 -4.70 -4.09 4.78
C THR A 172 -4.23 -2.81 4.09
N VAL A 173 -3.23 -2.11 4.65
CA VAL A 173 -2.70 -0.89 4.03
C VAL A 173 -2.08 -1.21 2.67
N GLY A 174 -1.29 -2.28 2.56
CA GLY A 174 -0.70 -2.67 1.27
C GLY A 174 -1.73 -3.16 0.25
N ALA A 175 -2.86 -3.73 0.68
CA ALA A 175 -3.96 -4.08 -0.22
C ALA A 175 -4.70 -2.85 -0.74
N ILE A 176 -4.84 -1.81 0.09
CA ILE A 176 -5.48 -0.56 -0.30
C ILE A 176 -4.58 0.26 -1.21
N GLY A 177 -3.27 0.34 -0.93
CA GLY A 177 -2.29 0.90 -1.87
C GLY A 177 -2.42 0.28 -3.26
N SER A 178 -2.44 -1.05 -3.31
CA SER A 178 -2.54 -1.83 -4.57
C SER A 178 -3.88 -1.76 -5.28
N SER A 179 -4.87 -1.06 -4.73
CA SER A 179 -6.22 -1.00 -5.31
C SER A 179 -6.76 0.42 -5.46
N THR A 180 -6.04 1.44 -4.98
CA THR A 180 -6.52 2.83 -4.96
C THR A 180 -5.57 3.79 -5.68
N GLY A 181 -4.79 4.60 -4.97
CA GLY A 181 -4.05 5.74 -5.53
C GLY A 181 -3.06 5.37 -6.62
N ASP A 182 -2.14 4.46 -6.36
CA ASP A 182 -1.08 4.07 -7.29
C ASP A 182 -1.65 3.45 -8.58
N VAL A 183 -2.65 2.57 -8.47
CA VAL A 183 -3.29 1.92 -9.63
C VAL A 183 -3.81 2.90 -10.67
N HIS A 184 -4.28 4.07 -10.22
CA HIS A 184 -4.84 5.08 -11.09
C HIS A 184 -3.75 6.10 -11.44
N TYR A 185 -3.21 6.80 -10.44
CA TYR A 185 -2.32 7.94 -10.65
C TYR A 185 -0.85 7.57 -10.90
N GLY A 186 -0.36 6.47 -10.32
CA GLY A 186 0.95 5.91 -10.61
C GLY A 186 1.01 5.35 -12.03
N ALA A 187 0.00 4.57 -12.40
CA ALA A 187 -0.19 4.07 -13.77
C ALA A 187 -0.27 5.20 -14.80
N GLU A 188 -1.08 6.23 -14.52
CA GLU A 188 -1.21 7.40 -15.39
C GLU A 188 0.13 8.09 -15.63
N ARG A 189 1.00 8.12 -14.61
CA ARG A 189 2.30 8.78 -14.73
C ARG A 189 3.32 7.94 -15.47
N GLU A 190 3.31 6.64 -15.23
CA GLU A 190 4.26 5.70 -15.83
C GLU A 190 3.92 5.33 -17.29
N PHE A 191 2.63 5.37 -17.64
CA PHE A 191 2.12 4.97 -18.96
C PHE A 191 1.37 6.10 -19.67
N GLN A 192 1.92 7.31 -19.67
CA GLN A 192 1.31 8.47 -20.37
C GLN A 192 1.20 8.31 -21.90
N ASN A 193 1.75 7.25 -22.46
CA ASN A 193 1.62 6.86 -23.85
C ASN A 193 0.32 6.07 -24.15
N VAL A 194 -0.42 5.65 -23.11
CA VAL A 194 -1.75 5.05 -23.26
C VAL A 194 -2.85 6.02 -22.85
N GLU A 195 -4.07 5.73 -23.28
CA GLU A 195 -5.22 6.57 -22.97
C GLU A 195 -5.50 6.59 -21.45
N PHE A 196 -5.86 7.75 -20.93
CA PHE A 196 -6.18 7.93 -19.52
C PHE A 196 -7.31 6.97 -19.09
N GLY A 197 -7.13 6.27 -17.98
CA GLY A 197 -8.15 5.39 -17.42
C GLY A 197 -8.45 4.13 -18.24
N SER A 198 -7.67 3.82 -19.29
CA SER A 198 -7.95 2.65 -20.16
C SER A 198 -7.72 1.30 -19.48
N GLY A 199 -7.19 1.29 -18.26
CA GLY A 199 -6.54 0.12 -17.68
C GLY A 199 -5.31 -0.27 -18.48
N LEU A 200 -4.34 -0.91 -17.84
CA LEU A 200 -3.17 -1.39 -18.56
C LEU A 200 -3.49 -2.73 -19.23
N ASN A 201 -3.68 -2.74 -20.54
CA ASN A 201 -3.73 -4.00 -21.28
C ASN A 201 -2.38 -4.72 -21.09
N ALA A 202 -2.41 -6.04 -20.90
CA ALA A 202 -1.21 -6.87 -20.81
C ALA A 202 -0.27 -6.68 -22.02
N ALA A 203 -0.80 -6.35 -23.20
CA ALA A 203 0.02 -6.02 -24.37
C ALA A 203 0.90 -4.76 -24.18
N ASN A 204 0.50 -3.85 -23.28
CA ASN A 204 1.23 -2.62 -22.97
C ASN A 204 2.16 -2.76 -21.76
N SER A 205 2.21 -3.94 -21.12
CA SER A 205 3.11 -4.21 -20.00
C SER A 205 4.57 -3.94 -20.38
N GLY A 206 5.25 -3.11 -19.58
CA GLY A 206 6.65 -2.73 -19.82
C GLY A 206 6.84 -1.64 -20.89
N ASN A 207 5.79 -1.18 -21.59
CA ASN A 207 5.86 -0.04 -22.50
C ASN A 207 5.80 1.30 -21.74
N ILE A 208 6.73 1.49 -20.81
CA ILE A 208 6.76 2.63 -19.89
C ILE A 208 7.31 3.91 -20.54
N VAL A 209 6.85 5.04 -20.04
CA VAL A 209 7.33 6.37 -20.43
C VAL A 209 8.61 6.69 -19.67
N ARG A 210 9.74 6.73 -20.40
CA ARG A 210 11.08 6.95 -19.82
C ARG A 210 11.51 8.42 -19.79
N LYS A 211 10.79 9.28 -20.48
CA LYS A 211 11.11 10.70 -20.64
C LYS A 211 9.93 11.54 -20.20
N GLY A 212 10.21 12.58 -19.43
CA GLY A 212 9.22 13.53 -18.95
C GLY A 212 9.61 14.96 -19.28
N GLU A 213 8.97 15.88 -18.57
CA GLU A 213 9.00 17.33 -18.75
C GLU A 213 10.40 17.91 -18.51
N SER A 214 11.18 17.31 -17.60
CA SER A 214 12.51 17.76 -17.20
C SER A 214 13.65 16.82 -17.65
N GLY A 215 13.36 15.78 -18.44
CA GLY A 215 14.37 14.85 -18.95
C GLY A 215 14.03 13.38 -18.70
N LEU A 216 15.00 12.60 -18.20
CA LEU A 216 14.82 11.17 -17.90
C LEU A 216 14.01 10.99 -16.62
N ARG A 217 12.98 10.15 -16.67
CA ARG A 217 12.14 9.83 -15.51
C ARG A 217 12.73 8.77 -14.60
N ASN A 218 12.35 8.86 -13.33
CA ASN A 218 12.60 7.87 -12.28
C ASN A 218 11.39 7.77 -11.31
N GLY A 219 11.46 6.89 -10.31
CA GLY A 219 10.34 6.63 -9.39
C GLY A 219 9.98 7.82 -8.48
N ILE A 220 10.94 8.71 -8.18
CA ILE A 220 10.64 9.94 -7.42
C ILE A 220 9.72 10.87 -8.23
N ASP A 221 9.85 10.90 -9.56
CA ASP A 221 8.96 11.69 -10.41
C ASP A 221 7.52 11.16 -10.40
N ASN A 222 7.35 9.83 -10.27
CA ASN A 222 6.04 9.21 -10.10
C ASN A 222 5.44 9.59 -8.74
N SER A 223 6.22 9.40 -7.68
CA SER A 223 5.83 9.75 -6.31
C SER A 223 5.46 11.24 -6.16
N TRP A 224 6.18 12.15 -6.82
CA TRP A 224 5.85 13.58 -6.79
C TRP A 224 4.48 13.91 -7.41
N PHE A 225 4.08 13.17 -8.45
CA PHE A 225 2.77 13.29 -9.05
C PHE A 225 1.70 12.69 -8.14
N CYS A 226 1.92 11.46 -7.66
CA CYS A 226 0.98 10.75 -6.78
C CYS A 226 0.81 11.45 -5.43
N ALA A 227 1.81 12.15 -4.90
CA ALA A 227 1.71 12.91 -3.65
C ALA A 227 0.61 13.96 -3.65
N LYS A 228 0.16 14.41 -4.83
CA LYS A 228 -0.94 15.38 -4.98
C LYS A 228 -2.31 14.73 -5.04
N PHE A 229 -2.41 13.49 -5.54
CA PHE A 229 -3.69 12.85 -5.86
C PHE A 229 -3.75 11.39 -5.38
N GLY A 230 -2.85 10.53 -5.88
CA GLY A 230 -2.76 9.11 -5.50
C GLY A 230 -2.64 8.89 -3.98
N GLY A 231 -1.59 9.42 -3.38
CA GLY A 231 -1.33 9.26 -1.94
C GLY A 231 -2.49 9.75 -1.07
N PRO A 232 -3.03 10.96 -1.27
CA PRO A 232 -4.23 11.41 -0.56
C PRO A 232 -5.44 10.49 -0.73
N VAL A 233 -5.70 9.95 -1.93
CA VAL A 233 -6.80 9.03 -2.18
C VAL A 233 -6.60 7.71 -1.44
N THR A 234 -5.41 7.12 -1.50
CA THR A 234 -5.06 5.89 -0.76
C THR A 234 -5.17 6.11 0.75
N GLY A 235 -4.68 7.25 1.24
CA GLY A 235 -4.79 7.66 2.63
C GLY A 235 -6.24 7.76 3.07
N ILE A 236 -7.10 8.47 2.34
CA ILE A 236 -8.52 8.60 2.67
C ILE A 236 -9.20 7.23 2.64
N ALA A 237 -8.92 6.39 1.63
CA ALA A 237 -9.50 5.05 1.54
C ALA A 237 -9.13 4.17 2.74
N PHE A 238 -7.86 4.14 3.13
CA PHE A 238 -7.43 3.36 4.29
C PHE A 238 -7.94 3.96 5.61
N GLY A 239 -7.81 5.28 5.79
CA GLY A 239 -8.32 6.00 6.95
C GLY A 239 -9.81 5.76 7.19
N MET A 240 -10.64 5.86 6.14
CA MET A 240 -12.06 5.55 6.22
C MET A 240 -12.31 4.07 6.52
N THR A 241 -11.54 3.16 5.93
CA THR A 241 -11.69 1.72 6.20
C THR A 241 -11.44 1.42 7.68
N VAL A 242 -10.36 1.93 8.25
CA VAL A 242 -10.06 1.73 9.68
C VAL A 242 -11.10 2.43 10.56
N PHE A 243 -11.47 3.66 10.23
CA PHE A 243 -12.45 4.42 11.01
C PHE A 243 -13.84 3.77 11.02
N LEU A 244 -14.36 3.39 9.85
CA LEU A 244 -15.69 2.78 9.72
C LEU A 244 -15.71 1.36 10.28
N SER A 245 -14.61 0.60 10.15
CA SER A 245 -14.52 -0.74 10.75
C SER A 245 -14.46 -0.69 12.28
N GLY A 246 -13.74 0.26 12.88
CA GLY A 246 -13.71 0.39 14.34
C GLY A 246 -14.98 1.02 14.94
N TRP A 247 -15.84 1.60 14.10
CA TRP A 247 -17.13 2.15 14.55
C TRP A 247 -18.04 1.08 15.15
N THR A 248 -18.04 -0.15 14.61
CA THR A 248 -18.83 -1.25 15.18
C THR A 248 -18.36 -1.61 16.58
N THR A 249 -17.04 -1.59 16.82
CA THR A 249 -16.43 -1.86 18.12
C THR A 249 -16.77 -0.78 19.15
N VAL A 250 -16.84 0.49 18.74
CA VAL A 250 -17.24 1.58 19.66
C VAL A 250 -18.73 1.56 19.98
N LEU A 251 -19.59 1.28 18.99
CA LEU A 251 -21.04 1.21 19.21
C LEU A 251 -21.46 -0.01 20.04
N PHE A 252 -20.88 -1.17 19.73
CA PHE A 252 -21.18 -2.44 20.37
C PHE A 252 -20.04 -2.86 21.31
N ASP A 253 -19.72 -1.97 22.25
CA ASP A 253 -18.64 -2.12 23.23
C ASP A 253 -18.82 -3.38 24.09
N GLU A 254 -17.85 -4.29 24.02
CA GLU A 254 -17.85 -5.57 24.75
C GLU A 254 -17.84 -5.39 26.28
N THR A 255 -17.35 -4.25 26.78
CA THR A 255 -17.37 -3.94 28.22
C THR A 255 -18.78 -3.81 28.78
N ARG A 256 -19.80 -3.69 27.91
CA ARG A 256 -21.23 -3.65 28.28
C ARG A 256 -21.86 -5.05 28.33
N GLY A 257 -21.12 -6.10 27.96
CA GLY A 257 -21.50 -7.50 28.05
C GLY A 257 -21.18 -8.30 26.78
N ASP A 258 -20.94 -9.60 26.92
CA ASP A 258 -20.53 -10.51 25.84
C ASP A 258 -21.47 -10.48 24.63
N ALA A 259 -22.78 -10.29 24.86
CA ALA A 259 -23.77 -10.18 23.79
C ALA A 259 -23.53 -8.96 22.88
N PHE A 260 -23.04 -7.85 23.43
CA PHE A 260 -22.66 -6.67 22.64
C PHE A 260 -21.37 -6.93 21.85
N GLY A 261 -20.39 -7.62 22.43
CA GLY A 261 -19.18 -8.04 21.71
C GLY A 261 -19.52 -8.87 20.46
N TRP A 262 -20.40 -9.87 20.60
CA TRP A 262 -20.89 -10.65 19.46
C TRP A 262 -21.72 -9.82 18.46
N ALA A 263 -22.50 -8.84 18.94
CA ALA A 263 -23.22 -7.92 18.06
C ALA A 263 -22.27 -7.08 17.18
N SER A 264 -21.11 -6.66 17.72
CA SER A 264 -20.07 -5.97 16.93
C SER A 264 -19.58 -6.84 15.76
N VAL A 265 -19.25 -8.09 16.04
CA VAL A 265 -18.74 -9.05 15.04
C VAL A 265 -19.79 -9.33 13.96
N ILE A 266 -21.04 -9.57 14.37
CA ILE A 266 -22.15 -9.82 13.44
C ILE A 266 -22.43 -8.59 12.58
N ALA A 267 -22.46 -7.39 13.17
CA ALA A 267 -22.64 -6.14 12.44
C ALA A 267 -21.53 -5.93 11.40
N GLY A 268 -20.26 -6.16 11.77
CA GLY A 268 -19.13 -6.11 10.85
C GLY A 268 -19.28 -7.10 9.70
N ALA A 269 -19.65 -8.35 9.98
CA ALA A 269 -19.88 -9.37 8.95
C ALA A 269 -21.01 -8.99 7.98
N ILE A 270 -22.11 -8.42 8.49
CA ILE A 270 -23.23 -7.92 7.67
C ILE A 270 -22.76 -6.78 6.75
N ILE A 271 -22.00 -5.82 7.27
CA ILE A 271 -21.46 -4.72 6.46
C ILE A 271 -20.58 -5.27 5.33
N VAL A 272 -19.68 -6.20 5.63
CA VAL A 272 -18.82 -6.83 4.61
C VAL A 272 -19.66 -7.55 3.55
N LEU A 273 -20.68 -8.31 3.95
CA LEU A 273 -21.58 -9.00 3.01
C LEU A 273 -22.32 -8.01 2.10
N ILE A 274 -22.83 -6.91 2.65
CA ILE A 274 -23.50 -5.85 1.88
C ILE A 274 -22.52 -5.24 0.87
N LEU A 275 -21.29 -4.94 1.28
CA LEU A 275 -20.27 -4.37 0.39
C LEU A 275 -19.88 -5.34 -0.74
N ILE A 276 -19.78 -6.65 -0.46
CA ILE A 276 -19.52 -7.67 -1.49
C ILE A 276 -20.65 -7.73 -2.51
N LEU A 277 -21.91 -7.76 -2.04
CA LEU A 277 -23.08 -7.78 -2.92
C LEU A 277 -23.16 -6.50 -3.76
N TRP A 278 -22.90 -5.34 -3.16
CA TRP A 278 -22.89 -4.07 -3.86
C TRP A 278 -21.76 -4.01 -4.90
N ASN A 279 -20.54 -4.41 -4.54
CA ASN A 279 -19.41 -4.46 -5.47
C ASN A 279 -19.73 -5.36 -6.68
N ARG A 280 -20.33 -6.53 -6.45
CA ARG A 280 -20.76 -7.42 -7.54
C ARG A 280 -21.80 -6.77 -8.45
N ASN A 281 -22.77 -6.05 -7.88
CA ASN A 281 -23.78 -5.34 -8.68
C ASN A 281 -23.16 -4.22 -9.52
N ILE A 282 -22.21 -3.45 -8.96
CA ILE A 282 -21.47 -2.41 -9.69
C ILE A 282 -20.65 -3.04 -10.81
N GLU A 283 -19.89 -4.10 -10.52
CA GLU A 283 -19.07 -4.81 -11.49
C GLU A 283 -19.91 -5.31 -12.67
N VAL A 284 -21.05 -5.97 -12.40
CA VAL A 284 -21.95 -6.47 -13.44
C VAL A 284 -22.58 -5.32 -14.24
N ALA A 285 -22.97 -4.22 -13.58
CA ALA A 285 -23.51 -3.05 -14.25
C ALA A 285 -22.45 -2.40 -15.17
N ALA A 286 -21.22 -2.24 -14.70
CA ALA A 286 -20.11 -1.70 -15.48
C ALA A 286 -19.79 -2.58 -16.70
N ARG A 287 -19.68 -3.91 -16.52
CA ARG A 287 -19.47 -4.85 -17.62
C ARG A 287 -20.58 -4.79 -18.68
N LYS A 288 -21.84 -4.61 -18.26
CA LYS A 288 -22.98 -4.48 -19.19
C LYS A 288 -22.99 -3.15 -19.93
N ALA A 289 -22.61 -2.05 -19.27
CA ALA A 289 -22.63 -0.71 -19.86
C ALA A 289 -21.44 -0.45 -20.78
N TYR A 290 -20.25 -0.94 -20.42
CA TYR A 290 -19.00 -0.63 -21.11
C TYR A 290 -18.42 -1.82 -21.91
N GLY A 291 -19.10 -2.97 -21.88
CA GLY A 291 -18.73 -4.19 -22.60
C GLY A 291 -17.56 -4.95 -21.96
N PRO A 292 -17.29 -6.21 -22.38
CA PRO A 292 -16.00 -6.84 -22.12
C PRO A 292 -14.88 -5.99 -22.76
N TYR A 293 -13.64 -6.06 -22.23
CA TYR A 293 -12.46 -5.55 -22.93
C TYR A 293 -12.57 -5.97 -24.40
N LYS A 294 -12.51 -4.99 -25.33
CA LYS A 294 -12.70 -5.22 -26.77
C LYS A 294 -12.06 -6.56 -27.15
N GLU A 295 -12.87 -7.51 -27.61
CA GLU A 295 -12.34 -8.67 -28.30
C GLU A 295 -11.51 -8.09 -29.46
N ASP A 296 -10.23 -8.47 -29.54
CA ASP A 296 -9.42 -8.14 -30.69
C ASP A 296 -10.21 -8.63 -31.90
N GLU A 297 -10.73 -7.71 -32.72
CA GLU A 297 -11.30 -8.07 -34.01
C GLU A 297 -10.19 -8.84 -34.72
N GLU A 298 -10.42 -10.14 -34.93
CA GLU A 298 -9.62 -10.94 -35.83
C GLU A 298 -9.60 -10.18 -37.14
N ALA A 299 -8.50 -9.45 -37.38
CA ALA A 299 -8.27 -8.81 -38.64
C ALA A 299 -8.28 -9.95 -39.66
N GLU A 300 -9.38 -10.06 -40.40
CA GLU A 300 -9.45 -10.81 -41.64
C GLU A 300 -8.24 -10.38 -42.45
N VAL A 301 -7.21 -11.23 -42.44
CA VAL A 301 -6.18 -11.24 -43.47
C VAL A 301 -6.88 -11.73 -44.73
N ALA A 302 -7.67 -10.83 -45.32
CA ALA A 302 -8.18 -10.98 -46.67
C ALA A 302 -7.01 -10.72 -47.63
N ALA A 303 -6.48 -11.85 -48.12
CA ALA A 303 -5.79 -12.10 -49.39
C ALA A 303 -5.10 -10.94 -50.12
#